data_AF-A0A968PKT9-F1
#
_entry.id   AF-A0A968PKT9-F1
#
_cell.length_a   1.000
_cell.length_b   1.000
_cell.length_c   1.000
_cell.angle_alpha   90.00
_cell.angle_beta   90.00
_cell.angle_gamma   90.00
#
_symmetry.space_group_name_H-M   'P 1'
#
loop_
_entity.id
_entity.type
_entity.pdbx_description
1 polymer ?
#
loop_
_entity_poly.entity_id
_entity_poly.type
_entity_poly.pdbx_seq_one_letter_code
_entity_poly.pdbx_strand_id
1 'polypeptide(L)'
;TVHELGLPGSAGQRLPIEPYVRPDLAAAMQRLRPAILAAASRHNRPDLSGMTNREFAQVMVVIIYTENNGWLEDEVEPLRLLRPLFETAQVYANRSRIGSNFTVWPVNLRPSVALEIVRGEVPLPDPVGMITVPLQVYGSTIAPDTYTDQQRLLADITSEISNEELAVAYLAANLERGLYRARYENVPVTWAVLVAWHNQGIVRPDQIAAHPWASEYVYRASAYLEPAHCFVYADCPVAEG
;
A
#
# COMPACT_ATOMS: atom_id res chain seq x y z
N THR A 1 -26.15 0.51 -4.73
CA THR A 1 -26.07 -0.37 -5.91
C THR A 1 -24.64 -0.33 -6.38
N VAL A 2 -23.90 -1.42 -6.20
CA VAL A 2 -22.46 -1.50 -6.50
C VAL A 2 -22.30 -1.38 -8.01
N HIS A 3 -21.85 -0.21 -8.48
CA HIS A 3 -21.54 -0.04 -9.89
C HIS A 3 -20.35 -0.94 -10.25
N GLU A 4 -20.52 -1.69 -11.33
CA GLU A 4 -19.60 -2.68 -11.88
C GLU A 4 -18.13 -2.24 -11.80
N LEU A 5 -17.39 -2.86 -10.88
CA LEU A 5 -15.94 -2.81 -10.82
C LEU A 5 -15.39 -3.66 -11.96
N GLY A 6 -15.22 -3.02 -13.13
CA GLY A 6 -14.72 -3.65 -14.35
C GLY A 6 -13.38 -4.34 -14.15
N LEU A 7 -13.40 -5.66 -14.03
CA LEU A 7 -12.28 -6.54 -14.35
C LEU A 7 -12.46 -6.99 -15.82
N PRO A 8 -11.61 -6.54 -16.77
CA PRO A 8 -11.69 -7.03 -18.13
C PRO A 8 -10.89 -8.32 -18.29
N GLY A 9 -11.51 -9.33 -18.90
CA GLY A 9 -10.79 -10.42 -19.57
C GLY A 9 -10.89 -11.79 -18.90
N SER A 10 -11.51 -12.72 -19.62
CA SER A 10 -11.71 -14.14 -19.32
C SER A 10 -10.43 -14.88 -18.91
N ALA A 11 -10.34 -15.26 -17.63
CA ALA A 11 -9.50 -16.35 -17.17
C ALA A 11 -10.42 -17.47 -16.67
N GLY A 12 -10.08 -18.73 -16.96
CA GLY A 12 -10.82 -19.90 -16.48
C GLY A 12 -11.19 -19.75 -15.00
N GLN A 13 -12.42 -20.16 -14.67
CA GLN A 13 -13.10 -19.94 -13.39
C GLN A 13 -12.16 -20.18 -12.20
N ARG A 14 -11.55 -19.10 -11.70
CA ARG A 14 -10.68 -19.16 -10.52
C ARG A 14 -11.58 -19.31 -9.30
N LEU A 15 -11.22 -20.23 -8.41
CA LEU A 15 -12.02 -20.52 -7.21
C LEU A 15 -11.98 -19.33 -6.24
N PRO A 16 -13.13 -18.92 -5.67
CA PRO A 16 -13.18 -17.84 -4.68
C PRO A 16 -12.13 -18.04 -3.58
N ILE A 17 -11.40 -16.98 -3.24
CA ILE A 17 -10.46 -16.97 -2.12
C ILE A 17 -11.24 -16.56 -0.87
N GLU A 18 -11.19 -17.38 0.17
CA GLU A 18 -11.69 -17.01 1.49
C GLU A 18 -10.71 -16.03 2.14
N PRO A 19 -11.10 -14.77 2.42
CA PRO A 19 -10.19 -13.81 3.03
C PRO A 19 -9.94 -14.18 4.49
N TYR A 20 -8.67 -14.19 4.90
CA TYR A 20 -8.29 -14.41 6.28
C TYR A 20 -7.62 -13.17 6.85
N VAL A 21 -8.22 -12.58 7.89
CA VAL A 21 -7.62 -11.47 8.63
C VAL A 21 -7.19 -11.98 9.99
N ARG A 22 -5.88 -11.96 10.28
CA ARG A 22 -5.37 -12.39 11.58
C ARG A 22 -5.96 -11.54 12.72
N PRO A 23 -6.26 -12.14 13.89
CA PRO A 23 -6.86 -11.40 15.02
C PRO A 23 -6.03 -10.21 15.51
N ASP A 24 -4.69 -10.33 15.51
CA ASP A 24 -3.77 -9.26 15.90
C ASP A 24 -3.80 -8.09 14.92
N LEU A 25 -3.82 -8.38 13.61
CA LEU A 25 -4.02 -7.38 12.56
C LEU A 25 -5.40 -6.74 12.68
N ALA A 26 -6.46 -7.53 12.91
CA ALA A 26 -7.81 -6.98 13.09
C ALA A 26 -7.83 -5.97 14.25
N ALA A 27 -7.21 -6.32 15.38
CA ALA A 27 -7.08 -5.43 16.53
C ALA A 27 -6.24 -4.18 16.22
N ALA A 28 -5.12 -4.32 15.49
CA ALA A 28 -4.30 -3.19 15.05
C ALA A 28 -5.08 -2.26 14.11
N MET A 29 -5.80 -2.82 13.15
CA MET A 29 -6.62 -2.07 12.20
C MET A 29 -7.73 -1.30 12.91
N GLN A 30 -8.37 -1.86 13.95
CA GLN A 30 -9.34 -1.09 14.75
C GLN A 30 -8.71 0.13 15.42
N ARG A 31 -7.48 0.01 15.95
CA ARG A 31 -6.74 1.16 16.49
C ARG A 31 -6.36 2.17 15.42
N LEU A 32 -5.95 1.69 14.24
CA LEU A 32 -5.50 2.53 13.12
C LEU A 32 -6.64 3.14 12.30
N ARG A 33 -7.90 2.73 12.51
CA ARG A 33 -9.05 3.21 11.74
C ARG A 33 -9.12 4.74 11.66
N PRO A 34 -8.96 5.51 12.76
CA PRO A 34 -8.96 6.97 12.68
C PRO A 34 -7.81 7.51 11.82
N ALA A 35 -6.61 6.94 11.94
CA ALA A 35 -5.44 7.33 11.16
C ALA A 35 -5.63 7.03 9.67
N ILE A 36 -6.19 5.87 9.31
CA ILE A 36 -6.50 5.48 7.93
C ILE A 36 -7.49 6.46 7.30
N LEU A 37 -8.60 6.76 7.99
CA LEU A 37 -9.61 7.69 7.48
C LEU A 37 -9.06 9.11 7.34
N ALA A 38 -8.26 9.56 8.30
CA ALA A 38 -7.61 10.87 8.25
C ALA A 38 -6.59 10.96 7.11
N ALA A 39 -5.74 9.94 6.95
CA ALA A 39 -4.74 9.89 5.89
C ALA A 39 -5.41 9.86 4.51
N ALA A 40 -6.46 9.05 4.33
CA ALA A 40 -7.25 9.03 3.11
C ALA A 40 -7.85 10.41 2.80
N SER A 41 -8.38 11.12 3.80
CA SER A 41 -8.93 12.47 3.58
C SER A 41 -7.87 13.51 3.20
N ARG A 42 -6.62 13.35 3.63
CA ARG A 42 -5.53 14.29 3.31
C ARG A 42 -4.93 14.04 1.92
N HIS A 43 -4.83 12.76 1.54
CA HIS A 43 -4.09 12.33 0.36
C HIS A 43 -4.97 11.94 -0.83
N ASN A 44 -6.26 11.68 -0.61
CA ASN A 44 -7.16 11.52 -1.73
C ASN A 44 -7.25 12.85 -2.51
N ARG A 45 -7.26 12.71 -3.83
CA ARG A 45 -7.48 13.79 -4.79
C ARG A 45 -8.70 13.38 -5.62
N PRO A 46 -9.93 13.69 -5.18
CA PRO A 46 -11.15 13.19 -5.84
C PRO A 46 -11.24 13.54 -7.33
N ASP A 47 -10.64 14.65 -7.74
CA ASP A 47 -10.51 15.06 -9.14
C ASP A 47 -9.59 14.16 -9.97
N LEU A 48 -8.63 13.48 -9.33
CA LEU A 48 -7.71 12.53 -9.97
C LEU A 48 -8.16 11.08 -9.81
N SER A 49 -8.61 10.71 -8.61
CA SER A 49 -8.98 9.34 -8.28
C SER A 49 -10.38 8.96 -8.75
N GLY A 50 -11.28 9.94 -8.86
CA GLY A 50 -12.72 9.68 -9.02
C GLY A 50 -13.37 9.03 -7.79
N MET A 51 -12.64 8.93 -6.66
CA MET A 51 -13.08 8.25 -5.44
C MET A 51 -13.39 9.27 -4.34
N THR A 52 -14.37 8.94 -3.50
CA THR A 52 -14.55 9.56 -2.18
C THR A 52 -13.41 9.18 -1.24
N ASN A 53 -13.24 9.94 -0.15
CA ASN A 53 -12.21 9.64 0.86
C ASN A 53 -12.42 8.27 1.51
N ARG A 54 -13.68 7.78 1.60
CA ARG A 54 -13.98 6.46 2.14
C ARG A 54 -13.62 5.35 1.16
N GLU A 55 -13.91 5.51 -0.13
CA GLU A 55 -13.47 4.56 -1.16
C GLU A 55 -11.94 4.50 -1.23
N PHE A 56 -11.26 5.64 -1.14
CA PHE A 56 -9.79 5.66 -1.07
C PHE A 56 -9.26 4.96 0.20
N ALA A 57 -9.89 5.17 1.35
CA ALA A 57 -9.57 4.44 2.58
C ALA A 57 -9.81 2.93 2.42
N GLN A 58 -10.85 2.51 1.71
CA GLN A 58 -11.12 1.10 1.44
C GLN A 58 -9.97 0.48 0.63
N VAL A 59 -9.45 1.18 -0.39
CA VAL A 59 -8.26 0.72 -1.14
C VAL A 59 -7.05 0.55 -0.22
N MET A 60 -6.79 1.51 0.68
CA MET A 60 -5.70 1.40 1.65
C MET A 60 -5.86 0.15 2.54
N VAL A 61 -7.08 -0.13 3.00
CA VAL A 61 -7.38 -1.29 3.85
C VAL A 61 -7.21 -2.61 3.08
N VAL A 62 -7.65 -2.67 1.82
CA VAL A 62 -7.41 -3.81 0.93
C VAL A 62 -5.92 -4.10 0.81
N ILE A 63 -5.09 -3.07 0.61
CA ILE A 63 -3.64 -3.21 0.54
C ILE A 63 -3.09 -3.79 1.85
N ILE A 64 -3.44 -3.20 3.00
CA ILE A 64 -2.93 -3.66 4.29
C ILE A 64 -3.34 -5.12 4.56
N TYR A 65 -4.59 -5.49 4.28
CA TYR A 65 -5.05 -6.88 4.42
C TYR A 65 -4.34 -7.84 3.47
N THR A 66 -4.09 -7.42 2.23
CA THR A 66 -3.41 -8.24 1.22
C THR A 66 -1.93 -8.44 1.56
N GLU A 67 -1.24 -7.38 1.98
CA GLU A 67 0.19 -7.40 2.33
C GLU A 67 0.50 -8.17 3.62
N ASN A 68 -0.49 -8.28 4.50
CA ASN A 68 -0.32 -9.00 5.76
C ASN A 68 -0.36 -10.53 5.58
N ASN A 69 -0.84 -11.03 4.44
CA ASN A 69 -0.86 -12.46 4.10
C ASN A 69 0.19 -12.75 3.03
N GLY A 70 1.44 -12.90 3.47
CA GLY A 70 2.54 -13.28 2.59
C GLY A 70 2.32 -14.70 2.06
N TRP A 71 2.39 -14.86 0.73
CA TRP A 71 2.19 -16.12 0.00
C TRP A 71 2.89 -17.37 0.61
N LEU A 72 4.04 -17.20 1.28
CA LEU A 72 4.76 -18.30 1.95
C LEU A 72 4.11 -18.78 3.28
N GLU A 73 3.39 -17.89 3.97
CA GLU A 73 2.80 -18.12 5.29
C GLU A 73 1.43 -18.79 5.20
N ASP A 74 0.75 -18.64 4.07
CA ASP A 74 -0.49 -19.35 3.74
C ASP A 74 -0.22 -20.77 3.24
N GLU A 75 0.95 -21.01 2.64
CA GLU A 75 1.40 -22.36 2.26
C GLU A 75 2.01 -23.14 3.45
N VAL A 76 2.55 -22.44 4.47
CA VAL A 76 3.19 -23.07 5.63
C VAL A 76 2.85 -22.33 6.93
N GLU A 77 1.74 -22.72 7.57
CA GLU A 77 1.23 -22.16 8.82
C GLU A 77 2.27 -21.99 9.96
N PRO A 78 3.24 -22.91 10.18
CA PRO A 78 4.31 -22.73 11.15
C PRO A 78 5.19 -21.49 10.95
N LEU A 79 5.33 -20.97 9.72
CA LEU A 79 6.17 -19.80 9.44
C LEU A 79 5.56 -18.50 9.99
N ARG A 80 4.25 -18.48 10.28
CA ARG A 80 3.55 -17.34 10.90
C ARG A 80 4.14 -16.98 12.26
N LEU A 81 4.69 -17.95 13.01
CA LEU A 81 5.32 -17.74 14.32
C LEU A 81 6.67 -17.02 14.24
N LEU A 82 7.32 -17.04 13.07
CA LEU A 82 8.65 -16.44 12.87
C LEU A 82 8.58 -15.02 12.28
N ARG A 83 7.40 -14.55 11.92
CA ARG A 83 7.19 -13.25 11.27
C ARG A 83 7.77 -12.05 12.04
N PRO A 84 7.57 -11.92 13.37
CA PRO A 84 8.16 -10.80 14.12
C PRO A 84 9.69 -10.79 14.04
N LEU A 85 10.32 -11.97 13.95
CA LEU A 85 11.78 -12.10 13.81
C LEU A 85 12.24 -11.66 12.41
N PHE A 86 11.51 -12.03 11.36
CA PHE A 86 11.82 -11.60 9.99
C PHE A 86 11.65 -10.09 9.80
N GLU A 87 10.56 -9.51 10.29
CA GLU A 87 10.30 -8.07 10.23
C GLU A 87 11.38 -7.29 11.01
N THR A 88 11.73 -7.76 12.21
CA THR A 88 12.81 -7.17 13.01
C THR A 88 14.16 -7.28 12.30
N ALA A 89 14.45 -8.42 11.65
CA ALA A 89 15.67 -8.62 10.89
C ALA A 89 15.75 -7.70 9.66
N GLN A 90 14.64 -7.48 8.95
CA GLN A 90 14.57 -6.54 7.83
C GLN A 90 14.83 -5.10 8.28
N VAL A 91 14.19 -4.67 9.38
CA VAL A 91 14.43 -3.34 9.98
C VAL A 91 15.89 -3.20 10.43
N TYR A 92 16.45 -4.22 11.07
CA TYR A 92 17.86 -4.21 11.48
C TYR A 92 18.81 -4.17 10.29
N ALA A 93 18.55 -4.94 9.24
CA ALA A 93 19.35 -4.96 8.01
C ALA A 93 19.30 -3.59 7.29
N ASN A 94 18.12 -2.97 7.22
CA ASN A 94 17.94 -1.62 6.67
C ASN A 94 18.71 -0.56 7.47
N ARG A 95 18.78 -0.70 8.80
CA ARG A 95 19.53 0.21 9.70
C ARG A 95 21.04 -0.08 9.80
N SER A 96 21.50 -1.23 9.29
CA SER A 96 22.91 -1.61 9.35
C SER A 96 23.77 -0.79 8.37
N ARG A 97 25.09 -0.70 8.62
CA ARG A 97 26.07 0.03 7.76
C ARG A 97 26.15 -0.46 6.30
N ILE A 98 25.47 -1.56 5.97
CA ILE A 98 25.39 -2.11 4.62
C ILE A 98 24.18 -1.53 3.86
N GLY A 99 23.20 -0.91 4.55
CA GLY A 99 22.08 -0.20 3.95
C GLY A 99 21.20 -1.10 3.08
N SER A 100 20.26 -1.82 3.69
CA SER A 100 19.28 -2.61 2.95
C SER A 100 18.03 -1.78 2.60
N ASN A 101 17.24 -2.25 1.63
CA ASN A 101 16.03 -1.59 1.13
C ASN A 101 14.81 -2.54 1.17
N PHE A 102 14.74 -3.35 2.23
CA PHE A 102 13.61 -4.25 2.45
C PHE A 102 12.36 -3.45 2.81
N THR A 103 11.21 -4.00 2.44
CA THR A 103 9.89 -3.47 2.80
C THR A 103 9.70 -3.49 4.31
N VAL A 104 9.07 -2.46 4.86
CA VAL A 104 8.82 -2.33 6.31
C VAL A 104 7.32 -2.44 6.58
N TRP A 105 6.97 -3.25 7.58
CA TRP A 105 5.62 -3.42 8.09
C TRP A 105 5.09 -2.10 8.70
N PRO A 106 3.78 -1.78 8.67
CA PRO A 106 2.62 -2.56 8.20
C PRO A 106 2.28 -2.53 6.70
N VAL A 107 2.87 -1.62 5.94
CA VAL A 107 2.43 -1.36 4.55
C VAL A 107 3.42 -1.85 3.51
N ASN A 108 4.38 -2.69 3.90
CA ASN A 108 5.44 -3.21 3.04
C ASN A 108 6.10 -2.13 2.14
N LEU A 109 6.38 -0.95 2.71
CA LEU A 109 7.00 0.15 1.97
C LEU A 109 8.53 0.08 2.10
N ARG A 110 9.23 0.28 0.97
CA ARG A 110 10.70 0.35 0.96
C ARG A 110 11.19 1.73 1.40
N PRO A 111 12.28 1.84 2.17
CA PRO A 111 12.86 3.14 2.56
C PRO A 111 13.19 4.07 1.38
N SER A 112 13.67 3.53 0.26
CA SER A 112 13.88 4.31 -0.98
C SER A 112 12.60 4.95 -1.52
N VAL A 113 11.48 4.21 -1.49
CA VAL A 113 10.19 4.73 -1.95
C VAL A 113 9.67 5.79 -0.98
N ALA A 114 9.84 5.57 0.32
CA ALA A 114 9.53 6.58 1.33
C ALA A 114 10.38 7.85 1.14
N LEU A 115 11.65 7.73 0.74
CA LEU A 115 12.51 8.86 0.38
C LEU A 115 11.95 9.64 -0.83
N GLU A 116 11.56 8.95 -1.90
CA GLU A 116 10.93 9.58 -3.06
C GLU A 116 9.65 10.32 -2.65
N ILE A 117 8.83 9.72 -1.77
CA ILE A 117 7.60 10.32 -1.24
C ILE A 117 7.91 11.63 -0.50
N VAL A 118 8.87 11.65 0.44
CA VAL A 118 9.19 12.89 1.18
C VAL A 118 9.83 13.96 0.31
N ARG A 119 10.41 13.59 -0.83
CA ARG A 119 10.89 14.54 -1.86
C ARG A 119 9.79 15.00 -2.81
N GLY A 120 8.60 14.41 -2.74
CA GLY A 120 7.53 14.62 -3.71
C GLY A 120 7.90 14.12 -5.11
N GLU A 121 8.85 13.20 -5.23
CA GLU A 121 9.34 12.66 -6.49
C GLU A 121 8.42 11.56 -7.03
N VAL A 122 8.03 11.70 -8.30
CA VAL A 122 7.24 10.71 -9.04
C VAL A 122 8.04 10.23 -10.24
N PRO A 123 8.55 8.98 -10.23
CA PRO A 123 9.28 8.45 -11.38
C PRO A 123 8.33 8.22 -12.55
N LEU A 124 8.72 8.65 -13.74
CA LEU A 124 7.97 8.52 -14.99
C LEU A 124 8.78 7.73 -16.02
N PRO A 125 8.13 7.14 -17.05
CA PRO A 125 8.85 6.53 -18.16
C PRO A 125 9.78 7.55 -18.87
N ASP A 126 10.86 7.04 -19.45
CA ASP A 126 11.71 7.83 -20.33
C ASP A 126 10.91 8.42 -21.50
N PRO A 127 11.24 9.63 -21.98
CA PRO A 127 12.43 10.43 -21.61
C PRO A 127 12.20 11.39 -20.43
N VAL A 128 11.05 11.36 -19.76
CA VAL A 128 10.70 12.34 -18.73
C VAL A 128 11.46 12.07 -17.45
N GLY A 129 11.61 10.79 -17.07
CA GLY A 129 12.37 10.33 -15.92
C GLY A 129 11.69 10.60 -14.58
N MET A 130 11.38 11.86 -14.25
CA MET A 130 10.83 12.25 -12.95
C MET A 130 10.08 13.58 -12.98
N ILE A 131 8.99 13.68 -12.22
CA ILE A 131 8.32 14.95 -11.88
C ILE A 131 8.29 15.14 -10.36
N THR A 132 8.07 16.38 -9.93
CA THR A 132 7.83 16.73 -8.52
C THR A 132 6.38 17.14 -8.32
N VAL A 133 5.75 16.66 -7.25
CA VAL A 133 4.35 16.93 -6.88
C VAL A 133 4.27 17.50 -5.48
N PRO A 134 3.23 18.29 -5.14
CA PRO A 134 3.10 18.92 -3.83
C PRO A 134 2.58 17.90 -2.79
N LEU A 135 3.41 16.92 -2.45
CA LEU A 135 3.08 15.87 -1.51
C LEU A 135 3.66 16.20 -0.13
N GLN A 136 2.87 15.96 0.93
CA GLN A 136 3.31 16.12 2.31
C GLN A 136 2.79 14.97 3.17
N VAL A 137 3.67 14.25 3.84
CA VAL A 137 3.29 13.18 4.78
C VAL A 137 3.05 13.81 6.15
N TYR A 138 1.80 13.78 6.61
CA TYR A 138 1.46 14.34 7.93
C TYR A 138 2.18 13.59 9.05
N GLY A 139 2.86 14.34 9.92
CA GLY A 139 3.63 13.80 11.05
C GLY A 139 5.06 13.36 10.69
N SER A 140 5.44 13.36 9.41
CA SER A 140 6.82 13.07 9.02
C SER A 140 7.76 14.16 9.54
N THR A 141 8.91 13.71 10.03
CA THR A 141 10.01 14.53 10.55
C THR A 141 11.22 14.53 9.63
N ILE A 142 11.19 13.71 8.57
CA ILE A 142 12.28 13.58 7.61
C ILE A 142 12.36 14.83 6.74
N ALA A 143 13.47 15.53 6.83
CA ALA A 143 13.85 16.63 5.95
C ALA A 143 15.11 16.22 5.16
N PRO A 144 14.97 15.64 3.94
CA PRO A 144 16.09 15.01 3.24
C PRO A 144 17.32 15.90 3.08
N ASP A 145 17.13 17.19 2.83
CA ASP A 145 18.22 18.16 2.60
C ASP A 145 19.08 18.45 3.84
N THR A 146 18.63 18.02 5.03
CA THR A 146 19.38 18.17 6.28
C THR A 146 20.39 17.04 6.52
N TYR A 147 20.35 15.98 5.69
CA TYR A 147 21.22 14.81 5.82
C TYR A 147 22.41 14.92 4.89
N THR A 148 23.62 14.79 5.45
CA THR A 148 24.86 14.66 4.66
C THR A 148 25.26 13.21 4.39
N ASP A 149 24.59 12.25 5.03
CA ASP A 149 24.83 10.82 4.90
C ASP A 149 23.55 10.10 4.49
N GLN A 150 23.58 9.48 3.32
CA GLN A 150 22.46 8.73 2.76
C GLN A 150 22.09 7.50 3.61
N GLN A 151 23.07 6.85 4.26
CA GLN A 151 22.77 5.69 5.09
C GLN A 151 21.97 6.10 6.32
N ARG A 152 22.37 7.18 6.98
CA ARG A 152 21.62 7.76 8.10
C ARG A 152 20.22 8.19 7.70
N LEU A 153 20.06 8.81 6.53
CA LEU A 153 18.75 9.19 5.99
C LEU A 153 17.83 7.97 5.84
N LEU A 154 18.32 6.90 5.19
CA LEU A 154 17.52 5.68 5.00
C LEU A 154 17.22 4.96 6.31
N ALA A 155 18.13 5.00 7.29
CA ALA A 155 17.90 4.44 8.63
C ALA A 155 16.80 5.20 9.40
N ASP A 156 16.83 6.54 9.35
CA ASP A 156 15.81 7.39 9.99
C ASP A 156 14.45 7.23 9.31
N ILE A 157 14.43 7.19 7.96
CA ILE A 157 13.21 6.85 7.19
C ILE A 157 12.69 5.48 7.60
N THR A 158 13.55 4.47 7.68
CA THR A 158 13.17 3.12 8.12
C THR A 158 12.52 3.16 9.49
N SER A 159 13.08 3.93 10.43
CA SER A 159 12.49 4.12 11.76
C SER A 159 11.13 4.79 11.72
N GLU A 160 10.96 5.81 10.88
CA GLU A 160 9.70 6.53 10.73
C GLU A 160 8.61 5.63 10.14
N ILE A 161 8.89 4.91 9.06
CA ILE A 161 7.93 4.01 8.42
C ILE A 161 7.72 2.69 9.19
N SER A 162 8.47 2.43 10.26
CA SER A 162 8.19 1.33 11.20
C SER A 162 7.09 1.68 12.21
N ASN A 163 6.75 2.96 12.35
CA ASN A 163 5.63 3.38 13.19
C ASN A 163 4.30 3.19 12.43
N GLU A 164 3.32 2.53 13.05
CA GLU A 164 2.08 2.13 12.38
C GLU A 164 1.29 3.31 11.78
N GLU A 165 1.15 4.42 12.51
CA GLU A 165 0.37 5.57 12.03
C GLU A 165 1.09 6.29 10.89
N LEU A 166 2.41 6.44 11.00
CA LEU A 166 3.22 7.02 9.94
C LEU A 166 3.23 6.12 8.71
N ALA A 167 3.36 4.81 8.87
CA ALA A 167 3.26 3.86 7.77
C ALA A 167 1.94 3.99 6.99
N VAL A 168 0.81 4.18 7.71
CA VAL A 168 -0.50 4.49 7.09
C VAL A 168 -0.47 5.81 6.32
N ALA A 169 0.14 6.86 6.87
CA ALA A 169 0.30 8.15 6.19
C ALA A 169 1.16 8.01 4.91
N TYR A 170 2.25 7.27 4.98
CA TYR A 170 3.14 6.96 3.85
C TYR A 170 2.45 6.10 2.79
N LEU A 171 1.59 5.14 3.17
CA LEU A 171 0.77 4.40 2.22
C LEU A 171 -0.17 5.34 1.46
N ALA A 172 -0.90 6.20 2.17
CA ALA A 172 -1.83 7.15 1.55
C ALA A 172 -1.08 8.10 0.59
N ALA A 173 0.10 8.58 1.00
CA ALA A 173 0.98 9.38 0.18
C ALA A 173 1.49 8.62 -1.07
N ASN A 174 1.87 7.36 -0.94
CA ASN A 174 2.29 6.54 -2.08
C ASN A 174 1.14 6.37 -3.10
N LEU A 175 -0.09 6.22 -2.62
CA LEU A 175 -1.26 6.15 -3.49
C LEU A 175 -1.55 7.50 -4.16
N GLU A 176 -1.45 8.63 -3.45
CA GLU A 176 -1.54 9.98 -4.04
C GLU A 176 -0.50 10.18 -5.14
N ARG A 177 0.73 9.72 -4.90
CA ARG A 177 1.80 9.72 -5.89
C ARG A 177 1.43 8.95 -7.15
N GLY A 178 0.78 7.80 -6.98
CA GLY A 178 0.15 7.04 -8.06
C GLY A 178 -0.87 7.87 -8.84
N LEU A 179 -1.75 8.61 -8.16
CA LEU A 179 -2.76 9.47 -8.81
C LEU A 179 -2.13 10.52 -9.73
N TYR A 180 -1.06 11.19 -9.28
CA TYR A 180 -0.35 12.16 -10.12
C TYR A 180 0.28 11.51 -11.36
N ARG A 181 0.88 10.33 -11.19
CA ARG A 181 1.41 9.58 -12.34
C ARG A 181 0.30 9.15 -13.29
N ALA A 182 -0.84 8.69 -12.77
CA ALA A 182 -2.02 8.34 -13.56
C ALA A 182 -2.45 9.50 -14.47
N ARG A 183 -2.54 10.70 -13.88
CA ARG A 183 -2.87 11.93 -14.61
C ARG A 183 -1.85 12.23 -15.70
N TYR A 184 -0.56 12.09 -15.40
CA TYR A 184 0.51 12.36 -16.35
C TYR A 184 0.48 11.40 -17.55
N GLU A 185 0.32 10.11 -17.29
CA GLU A 185 0.31 9.05 -18.31
C GLU A 185 -1.08 8.84 -18.96
N ASN A 186 -2.09 9.61 -18.56
CA ASN A 186 -3.49 9.48 -18.98
C ASN A 186 -4.03 8.05 -18.80
N VAL A 187 -3.75 7.48 -17.63
CA VAL A 187 -4.17 6.13 -17.23
C VAL A 187 -5.41 6.22 -16.34
N PRO A 188 -6.45 5.41 -16.59
CA PRO A 188 -7.63 5.39 -15.72
C PRO A 188 -7.26 4.86 -14.32
N VAL A 189 -7.72 5.56 -13.30
CA VAL A 189 -7.55 5.16 -11.89
C VAL A 189 -8.70 4.24 -11.49
N THR A 190 -8.36 3.06 -10.97
CA THR A 190 -9.29 2.15 -10.31
C THR A 190 -8.64 1.60 -9.04
N TRP A 191 -9.42 0.96 -8.16
CA TRP A 191 -8.85 0.31 -6.96
C TRP A 191 -7.77 -0.71 -7.34
N ALA A 192 -7.99 -1.48 -8.41
CA ALA A 192 -7.07 -2.53 -8.86
C ALA A 192 -5.74 -1.93 -9.34
N VAL A 193 -5.79 -0.77 -10.00
CA VAL A 193 -4.61 -0.03 -10.44
C VAL A 193 -3.79 0.46 -9.25
N LEU A 194 -4.45 1.06 -8.25
CA LEU A 194 -3.80 1.55 -7.03
C LEU A 194 -3.14 0.41 -6.22
N VAL A 195 -3.84 -0.72 -6.09
CA VAL A 195 -3.34 -1.94 -5.44
C VAL A 195 -2.12 -2.51 -6.20
N ALA A 196 -2.21 -2.66 -7.53
CA ALA A 196 -1.09 -3.15 -8.32
C ALA A 196 0.14 -2.22 -8.26
N TRP A 197 -0.07 -0.90 -8.26
CA TRP A 197 1.00 0.08 -8.16
C TRP A 197 1.74 0.06 -6.84
N HIS A 198 1.01 -0.15 -5.75
CA HIS A 198 1.61 -0.36 -4.46
C HIS A 198 2.59 -1.55 -4.49
N ASN A 199 2.20 -2.66 -5.11
CA ASN A 199 2.99 -3.89 -5.12
C ASN A 199 4.17 -3.87 -6.11
N GLN A 200 3.96 -3.43 -7.35
CA GLN A 200 4.92 -3.61 -8.45
C GLN A 200 5.58 -2.33 -8.95
N GLY A 201 5.22 -1.19 -8.37
CA GLY A 201 5.47 0.09 -9.01
C GLY A 201 4.51 0.31 -10.18
N ILE A 202 4.58 1.49 -10.76
CA ILE A 202 3.47 2.03 -11.54
C ILE A 202 3.45 1.41 -12.96
N VAL A 203 2.50 0.49 -13.19
CA VAL A 203 2.23 -0.27 -14.43
C VAL A 203 0.88 0.14 -15.04
N ARG A 204 0.75 0.22 -16.36
CA ARG A 204 -0.54 0.55 -16.97
C ARG A 204 -1.59 -0.56 -16.73
N PRO A 205 -2.91 -0.28 -16.74
CA PRO A 205 -3.95 -1.28 -16.48
C PRO A 205 -3.91 -2.47 -17.44
N ASP A 206 -3.62 -2.21 -18.72
CA ASP A 206 -3.40 -3.25 -19.73
C ASP A 206 -2.16 -4.12 -19.42
N GLN A 207 -1.15 -3.53 -18.79
CA GLN A 207 0.03 -4.25 -18.32
C GLN A 207 -0.24 -5.05 -17.04
N ILE A 208 -1.18 -4.65 -16.19
CA ILE A 208 -1.59 -5.45 -15.01
C ILE A 208 -2.15 -6.80 -15.46
N ALA A 209 -3.04 -6.79 -16.45
CA ALA A 209 -3.63 -8.03 -16.98
C ALA A 209 -2.58 -8.92 -17.68
N ALA A 210 -1.62 -8.31 -18.39
CA ALA A 210 -0.57 -9.03 -19.10
C ALA A 210 0.56 -9.52 -18.18
N HIS A 211 0.73 -8.95 -16.99
CA HIS A 211 1.78 -9.31 -16.05
C HIS A 211 1.28 -10.34 -15.02
N PRO A 212 1.74 -11.62 -15.07
CA PRO A 212 1.17 -12.70 -14.26
C PRO A 212 1.14 -12.41 -12.76
N TRP A 213 2.19 -11.76 -12.25
CA TRP A 213 2.31 -11.42 -10.83
C TRP A 213 1.39 -10.28 -10.41
N ALA A 214 1.16 -9.29 -11.28
CA ALA A 214 0.29 -8.15 -10.97
C ALA A 214 -1.17 -8.59 -10.98
N SER A 215 -1.55 -9.36 -12.00
CA SER A 215 -2.88 -9.98 -12.12
C SER A 215 -3.19 -10.88 -10.91
N GLU A 216 -2.23 -11.71 -10.49
CA GLU A 216 -2.39 -12.58 -9.32
C GLU A 216 -2.53 -11.77 -8.01
N TYR A 217 -1.73 -10.73 -7.84
CA TYR A 217 -1.83 -9.86 -6.67
C TYR A 217 -3.20 -9.17 -6.59
N VAL A 218 -3.67 -8.58 -7.70
CA VAL A 218 -5.00 -7.96 -7.79
C VAL A 218 -6.11 -8.98 -7.53
N TYR A 219 -5.97 -10.20 -8.06
CA TYR A 219 -6.90 -11.29 -7.80
C TYR A 219 -7.01 -11.61 -6.31
N ARG A 220 -5.89 -11.79 -5.61
CA ARG A 220 -5.90 -12.01 -4.15
C ARG A 220 -6.46 -10.84 -3.38
N ALA A 221 -6.12 -9.61 -3.79
CA ALA A 221 -6.62 -8.39 -3.16
C ALA A 221 -8.15 -8.26 -3.28
N SER A 222 -8.74 -8.79 -4.35
CA SER A 222 -10.20 -8.75 -4.55
C SER A 222 -11.00 -9.45 -3.44
N ALA A 223 -10.42 -10.48 -2.80
CA ALA A 223 -11.03 -11.18 -1.67
C ALA A 223 -11.25 -10.26 -0.45
N TYR A 224 -10.47 -9.19 -0.33
CA TYR A 224 -10.52 -8.26 0.80
C TYR A 224 -11.41 -7.03 0.55
N LEU A 225 -12.04 -6.90 -0.62
CA LEU A 225 -12.89 -5.74 -0.94
C LEU A 225 -14.08 -5.60 0.03
N GLU A 226 -14.77 -6.69 0.33
CA GLU A 226 -15.90 -6.70 1.24
C GLU A 226 -15.46 -6.51 2.71
N PRO A 227 -14.49 -7.27 3.26
CA PRO A 227 -13.93 -6.98 4.58
C PRO A 227 -13.45 -5.53 4.75
N ALA A 228 -12.81 -4.95 3.73
CA ALA A 228 -12.38 -3.56 3.76
C ALA A 228 -13.56 -2.58 3.76
N HIS A 229 -14.61 -2.86 2.99
CA HIS A 229 -15.85 -2.09 3.02
C HIS A 229 -16.48 -2.11 4.42
N CYS A 230 -16.66 -3.31 4.99
CA CYS A 230 -17.15 -3.50 6.35
C CYS A 230 -16.38 -2.65 7.36
N PHE A 231 -15.05 -2.69 7.29
CA PHE A 231 -14.17 -1.97 8.19
C PHE A 231 -14.31 -0.44 8.05
N VAL A 232 -14.33 0.09 6.82
CA VAL A 232 -14.39 1.54 6.58
C VAL A 232 -15.75 2.09 6.98
N TYR A 233 -16.82 1.44 6.55
CA TYR A 233 -18.18 1.95 6.70
C TYR A 233 -18.83 1.55 8.04
N ALA A 234 -18.29 0.54 8.74
CA ALA A 234 -18.87 -0.06 9.94
C ALA A 234 -20.28 -0.64 9.72
N ASP A 235 -20.55 -1.11 8.51
CA ASP A 235 -21.90 -1.49 8.05
C ASP A 235 -22.14 -3.01 7.98
N CYS A 236 -21.28 -3.85 8.58
CA CYS A 236 -21.43 -5.31 8.48
C CYS A 236 -22.01 -5.95 9.74
N PRO A 237 -22.87 -6.97 9.59
CA PRO A 237 -23.40 -7.73 10.71
C PRO A 237 -22.24 -8.40 11.45
N VAL A 238 -22.27 -8.33 12.77
CA VAL A 238 -21.36 -9.10 13.62
C VAL A 238 -21.63 -10.57 13.34
N ALA A 239 -20.67 -11.27 12.75
CA ALA A 239 -20.73 -12.73 12.72
C ALA A 239 -20.59 -13.19 14.18
N GLU A 240 -21.69 -13.63 14.78
CA GLU A 240 -21.63 -14.39 16.03
C GLU A 240 -20.88 -15.68 15.75
N GLY A 241 -19.69 -15.83 16.35
CA GLY A 241 -18.84 -17.02 16.29
C GLY A 241 -18.10 -17.19 17.59
#